data_AF-A0A4Q9Z098-F1
#
_entry.id   AF-A0A4Q9Z098-F1
#
_cell.length_a   1.000
_cell.length_b   1.000
_cell.length_c   1.000
_cell.angle_alpha   90.00
_cell.angle_beta   90.00
_cell.angle_gamma   90.00
#
_symmetry.space_group_name_H-M   'P 1'
#
loop_
_entity.id
_entity.type
_entity.pdbx_description
1 polymer ?
#
loop_
_entity_poly.entity_id
_entity_poly.type
_entity_poly.pdbx_seq_one_letter_code
_entity_poly.pdbx_strand_id
1 'polypeptide(L)'
;MDNISHFKALFDYLEKLNPSYDLGNEIITISSGEVEVLRNLNINYTTLPTSIEFNINQFDYLLFFDDNEFRIKWKSFVISGKDAAILNIKTKPIFFSKLNKQTLENFVLSSNTLFTNAIIYDEFIRFFSDKSKDENNKFQFVDSFDTNTRKLFFTSSKEPGKLVIGYPLELSEFDNQTDYSINFNRLKDAFGPSNKNLPIFIKNEIFRYFEDKYDNQGFVTLFKDLNKVLNIAEKNYQIYLHDLSLDKIKSDYKEYKQKYFSSQNDILNKITTQVIALPISIAASAFSLYNLKGELFPTLIVCFGLVSYIVYVTFIVRIYFDDITSLNNIAQKDYKTLKDNSFFINNKEDLGYFEEIKNGLFKRLNLLKKGLNIFIFIMWISSLCLVFYSFKMLSIKIGVLILPFIAVTFTCAYVYQTYLNKEELKNE
;
A
#
# COMPACT_ATOMS: atom_id res chain seq x y z
N MET A 1 -36.18 -13.94 39.98
CA MET A 1 -36.61 -12.79 39.15
C MET A 1 -35.39 -12.36 38.35
N ASP A 2 -35.50 -12.06 37.06
CA ASP A 2 -34.35 -11.52 36.33
C ASP A 2 -34.06 -10.07 36.78
N ASN A 3 -32.82 -9.60 36.57
CA ASN A 3 -32.38 -8.28 37.05
C ASN A 3 -33.25 -7.15 36.48
N ILE A 4 -33.70 -7.28 35.23
CA ILE A 4 -34.57 -6.29 34.59
C ILE A 4 -35.96 -6.23 35.23
N SER A 5 -36.63 -7.36 35.47
CA SER A 5 -37.95 -7.35 36.10
C SER A 5 -37.83 -6.86 37.55
N HIS A 6 -36.76 -7.24 38.24
CA HIS A 6 -36.48 -6.75 39.59
C HIS A 6 -36.30 -5.22 39.60
N PHE A 7 -35.47 -4.69 38.69
CA PHE A 7 -35.28 -3.26 38.54
C PHE A 7 -36.57 -2.52 38.15
N LYS A 8 -37.38 -3.10 37.27
CA LYS A 8 -38.68 -2.54 36.87
C LYS A 8 -39.64 -2.41 38.06
N ALA A 9 -39.80 -3.48 38.82
CA ALA A 9 -40.67 -3.46 39.99
C ALA A 9 -40.18 -2.47 41.07
N LEU A 10 -38.85 -2.35 41.24
CA LEU A 10 -38.26 -1.33 42.11
C LEU A 10 -38.53 0.09 41.61
N PHE A 11 -38.37 0.34 40.32
CA PHE A 11 -38.65 1.65 39.71
C PHE A 11 -40.12 2.06 39.86
N ASP A 12 -41.06 1.17 39.49
CA ASP A 12 -42.50 1.40 39.58
C ASP A 12 -42.96 1.71 41.02
N TYR A 13 -42.24 1.16 42.01
CA TYR A 13 -42.45 1.44 43.43
C TYR A 13 -41.89 2.81 43.83
N LEU A 14 -40.63 3.08 43.48
CA LEU A 14 -39.94 4.32 43.86
C LEU A 14 -40.55 5.56 43.18
N GLU A 15 -41.01 5.44 41.94
CA GLU A 15 -41.64 6.54 41.19
C GLU A 15 -42.84 7.15 41.95
N LYS A 16 -43.59 6.33 42.70
CA LYS A 16 -44.76 6.76 43.46
C LYS A 16 -44.42 7.48 44.76
N LEU A 17 -43.20 7.32 45.27
CA LEU A 17 -42.84 7.67 46.65
C LEU A 17 -41.84 8.84 46.76
N ASN A 18 -41.38 9.40 45.63
CA ASN A 18 -40.44 10.52 45.57
C ASN A 18 -39.23 10.33 46.50
N PRO A 19 -38.38 9.29 46.28
CA PRO A 19 -37.27 8.99 47.17
C PRO A 19 -36.24 10.12 47.19
N SER A 20 -35.59 10.27 48.34
CA SER A 20 -34.32 10.97 48.48
C SER A 20 -33.16 9.99 48.48
N TYR A 21 -32.02 10.40 47.94
CA TYR A 21 -30.82 9.57 47.86
C TYR A 21 -29.63 10.25 48.53
N ASP A 22 -28.98 9.54 49.44
CA ASP A 22 -27.71 9.92 50.04
C ASP A 22 -26.56 9.26 49.27
N LEU A 23 -25.89 10.05 48.43
CA LEU A 23 -24.76 9.62 47.60
C LEU A 23 -23.57 9.08 48.42
N GLY A 24 -23.36 9.62 49.64
CA GLY A 24 -22.22 9.28 50.48
C GLY A 24 -22.35 7.89 51.12
N ASN A 25 -23.57 7.54 51.53
CA ASN A 25 -23.88 6.26 52.17
C ASN A 25 -24.52 5.24 51.22
N GLU A 26 -24.88 5.66 50.01
CA GLU A 26 -25.54 4.83 49.00
C GLU A 26 -26.88 4.28 49.51
N ILE A 27 -27.62 5.13 50.23
CA ILE A 27 -28.90 4.82 50.86
C ILE A 27 -30.02 5.57 50.15
N ILE A 28 -31.08 4.85 49.79
CA ILE A 28 -32.34 5.41 49.34
C ILE A 28 -33.28 5.51 50.54
N THR A 29 -33.82 6.71 50.76
CA THR A 29 -34.82 6.99 51.80
C THR A 29 -36.14 7.34 51.14
N ILE A 30 -37.20 6.62 51.52
CA ILE A 30 -38.58 6.88 51.07
C ILE A 30 -39.46 7.29 52.24
N SER A 31 -40.40 8.20 51.98
CA SER A 31 -41.49 8.53 52.90
C SER A 31 -42.31 7.25 53.18
N SER A 32 -42.80 7.06 54.40
CA SER A 32 -43.56 5.87 54.84
C SER A 32 -44.40 5.23 53.73
N GLY A 33 -44.00 4.05 53.25
CA GLY A 33 -44.60 3.36 52.10
C GLY A 33 -44.96 1.91 52.39
N GLU A 34 -45.54 1.23 51.41
CA GLU A 34 -45.92 -0.19 51.52
C GLU A 34 -44.67 -1.08 51.62
N VAL A 35 -44.33 -1.48 52.84
CA VAL A 35 -43.18 -2.34 53.16
C VAL A 35 -43.27 -3.72 52.48
N GLU A 36 -44.47 -4.16 52.13
CA GLU A 36 -44.72 -5.45 51.49
C GLU A 36 -44.05 -5.56 50.11
N VAL A 37 -43.97 -4.46 49.34
CA VAL A 37 -43.30 -4.45 48.04
C VAL A 37 -41.80 -4.71 48.20
N LEU A 38 -41.15 -4.07 49.17
CA LEU A 38 -39.72 -4.29 49.45
C LEU A 38 -39.45 -5.73 49.91
N ARG A 39 -40.34 -6.31 50.72
CA ARG A 39 -40.25 -7.73 51.11
C ARG A 39 -40.41 -8.67 49.92
N ASN A 40 -41.36 -8.40 49.03
CA ASN A 40 -41.57 -9.21 47.83
C ASN A 40 -40.38 -9.16 46.86
N LEU A 41 -39.64 -8.05 46.86
CA LEU A 41 -38.40 -7.88 46.10
C LEU A 41 -37.15 -8.39 46.85
N ASN A 42 -37.30 -8.99 48.05
CA ASN A 42 -36.18 -9.42 48.90
C ASN A 42 -35.17 -8.31 49.22
N ILE A 43 -35.64 -7.08 49.41
CA ILE A 43 -34.81 -5.92 49.75
C ILE A 43 -34.72 -5.80 51.27
N ASN A 44 -33.50 -5.83 51.80
CA ASN A 44 -33.21 -5.52 53.19
C ASN A 44 -33.35 -4.00 53.42
N TYR A 45 -34.18 -3.62 54.39
CA TYR A 45 -34.48 -2.23 54.73
C TYR A 45 -34.49 -2.01 56.25
N THR A 46 -34.28 -0.76 56.66
CA THR A 46 -34.41 -0.26 58.03
C THR A 46 -35.62 0.66 58.10
N THR A 47 -36.52 0.43 59.06
CA THR A 47 -37.66 1.32 59.30
C THR A 47 -37.27 2.38 60.32
N LEU A 48 -37.40 3.65 59.91
CA LEU A 48 -37.31 4.82 60.77
C LEU A 48 -38.73 5.32 61.10
N PRO A 49 -38.91 6.21 62.10
CA PRO A 49 -40.24 6.69 62.50
C PRO A 49 -41.06 7.31 61.36
N THR A 50 -40.41 7.91 60.36
CA THR A 50 -41.07 8.64 59.27
C THR A 50 -40.66 8.17 57.88
N SER A 51 -39.71 7.23 57.79
CA SER A 51 -39.12 6.82 56.52
C SER A 51 -38.65 5.38 56.53
N ILE A 52 -38.39 4.83 55.35
CA ILE A 52 -37.76 3.53 55.17
C ILE A 52 -36.48 3.76 54.38
N GLU A 53 -35.40 3.10 54.82
CA GLU A 53 -34.08 3.22 54.22
C GLU A 53 -33.56 1.87 53.76
N PHE A 54 -32.94 1.81 52.59
CA PHE A 54 -32.25 0.61 52.12
C PHE A 54 -31.00 0.98 51.31
N ASN A 55 -29.98 0.12 51.38
CA ASN A 55 -28.72 0.31 50.69
C ASN A 55 -28.80 -0.26 49.26
N ILE A 56 -28.26 0.45 48.27
CA ILE A 56 -28.36 0.02 46.86
C ILE A 56 -27.34 -1.06 46.45
N ASN A 57 -26.30 -1.32 47.25
CA ASN A 57 -25.28 -2.34 46.93
C ASN A 57 -25.75 -3.78 47.15
N GLN A 58 -26.95 -3.98 47.69
CA GLN A 58 -27.50 -5.30 47.94
C GLN A 58 -27.97 -6.02 46.66
N PHE A 59 -28.04 -5.31 45.53
CA PHE A 59 -28.52 -5.86 44.27
C PHE A 59 -27.43 -6.62 43.50
N ASP A 60 -27.85 -7.61 42.71
CA ASP A 60 -26.97 -8.35 41.79
C ASP A 60 -26.50 -7.52 40.58
N TYR A 61 -27.05 -6.32 40.43
CA TYR A 61 -26.70 -5.31 39.43
C TYR A 61 -26.28 -4.00 40.11
N LEU A 62 -25.54 -3.15 39.40
CA LEU A 62 -25.20 -1.82 39.89
C LEU A 62 -26.39 -0.88 39.71
N LEU A 63 -26.72 -0.12 40.73
CA LEU A 63 -27.78 0.87 40.69
C LEU A 63 -27.17 2.27 40.84
N PHE A 64 -27.61 3.20 39.99
CA PHE A 64 -27.27 4.60 40.04
C PHE A 64 -28.57 5.41 40.12
N PHE A 65 -28.57 6.49 40.89
CA PHE A 65 -29.74 7.32 41.09
C PHE A 65 -30.06 8.15 39.84
N ASP A 66 -29.03 8.73 39.22
CA ASP A 66 -29.14 9.52 38.01
C ASP A 66 -27.92 9.38 37.08
N ASP A 67 -28.00 9.99 35.90
CA ASP A 67 -26.93 10.01 34.90
C ASP A 67 -25.63 10.62 35.46
N ASN A 68 -25.72 11.60 36.38
CA ASN A 68 -24.56 12.29 36.92
C ASN A 68 -23.80 11.39 37.90
N GLU A 69 -24.50 10.69 38.79
CA GLU A 69 -23.91 9.68 39.65
C GLU A 69 -23.23 8.59 38.81
N PHE A 70 -23.91 8.09 37.77
CA PHE A 70 -23.30 7.13 36.86
C PHE A 70 -22.00 7.68 36.27
N ARG A 71 -21.98 8.94 35.81
CA ARG A 71 -20.77 9.57 35.25
C ARG A 71 -19.64 9.72 36.25
N ILE A 72 -19.93 9.94 37.53
CA ILE A 72 -18.91 9.99 38.59
C ILE A 72 -18.36 8.59 38.88
N LYS A 73 -19.26 7.60 38.98
CA LYS A 73 -18.95 6.22 39.39
C LYS A 73 -18.74 5.25 38.24
N TRP A 74 -18.67 5.71 36.98
CA TRP A 74 -18.69 4.90 35.77
C TRP A 74 -17.62 3.79 35.72
N LYS A 75 -16.45 4.01 36.33
CA LYS A 75 -15.40 2.99 36.43
C LYS A 75 -15.83 1.76 37.22
N SER A 76 -16.64 1.94 38.26
CA SER A 76 -17.19 0.81 39.03
C SER A 76 -18.02 -0.11 38.13
N PHE A 77 -18.78 0.48 37.20
CA PHE A 77 -19.51 -0.25 36.18
C PHE A 77 -18.59 -1.06 35.27
N VAL A 78 -17.61 -0.40 34.64
CA VAL A 78 -16.70 -1.09 33.71
C VAL A 78 -15.89 -2.19 34.39
N ILE A 79 -15.44 -1.97 35.62
CA ILE A 79 -14.63 -2.95 36.38
C ILE A 79 -15.48 -4.12 36.87
N SER A 80 -16.68 -3.84 37.41
CA SER A 80 -17.54 -4.89 37.97
C SER A 80 -17.96 -5.91 36.92
N GLY A 81 -18.16 -5.45 35.67
CA GLY A 81 -18.80 -6.25 34.64
C GLY A 81 -20.13 -6.83 35.13
N LYS A 82 -20.95 -6.06 35.84
CA LYS A 82 -22.33 -6.45 36.18
C LYS A 82 -23.32 -5.76 35.22
N ASP A 83 -24.58 -6.19 35.28
CA ASP A 83 -25.68 -5.37 34.76
C ASP A 83 -25.70 -4.03 35.53
N ALA A 84 -26.23 -3.00 34.89
CA ALA A 84 -26.30 -1.67 35.49
C ALA A 84 -27.62 -0.98 35.20
N ALA A 85 -28.10 -0.19 36.15
CA ALA A 85 -29.38 0.47 36.09
C ALA A 85 -29.26 1.92 36.59
N ILE A 86 -29.89 2.85 35.91
CA ILE A 86 -30.02 4.25 36.31
C ILE A 86 -31.50 4.52 36.57
N LEU A 87 -31.84 4.93 37.79
CA LEU A 87 -33.24 5.16 38.20
C LEU A 87 -33.88 6.31 37.44
N ASN A 88 -33.25 7.50 37.43
CA ASN A 88 -33.72 8.66 36.67
C ASN A 88 -35.23 8.93 36.86
N ILE A 89 -35.67 9.01 38.12
CA ILE A 89 -37.10 9.07 38.50
C ILE A 89 -37.86 10.23 37.85
N LYS A 90 -37.16 11.34 37.56
CA LYS A 90 -37.75 12.51 36.90
C LYS A 90 -37.80 12.42 35.38
N THR A 91 -37.08 11.46 34.79
CA THR A 91 -36.95 11.31 33.35
C THR A 91 -37.36 9.90 32.95
N LYS A 92 -36.42 9.05 32.54
CA LYS A 92 -36.68 7.67 32.13
C LYS A 92 -35.61 6.76 32.73
N PRO A 93 -36.00 5.60 33.29
CA PRO A 93 -35.03 4.66 33.81
C PRO A 93 -34.26 4.03 32.64
N ILE A 94 -32.99 3.75 32.87
CA ILE A 94 -32.11 3.13 31.88
C ILE A 94 -31.54 1.85 32.48
N PHE A 95 -31.59 0.74 31.76
CA PHE A 95 -31.03 -0.54 32.18
C PHE A 95 -30.10 -1.08 31.11
N PHE A 96 -28.90 -1.49 31.48
CA PHE A 96 -27.96 -2.17 30.60
C PHE A 96 -27.84 -3.63 31.00
N SER A 97 -28.20 -4.51 30.07
CA SER A 97 -27.96 -5.94 30.18
C SER A 97 -26.58 -6.27 29.63
N LYS A 98 -25.68 -6.74 30.50
CA LYS A 98 -24.35 -7.21 30.10
C LYS A 98 -24.43 -8.42 29.19
N LEU A 99 -25.32 -9.36 29.49
CA LEU A 99 -25.46 -10.61 28.74
C LEU A 99 -25.77 -10.34 27.26
N ASN A 100 -26.73 -9.44 27.03
CA ASN A 100 -27.19 -9.11 25.68
C ASN A 100 -26.44 -7.92 25.05
N LYS A 101 -25.64 -7.20 25.84
CA LYS A 101 -24.99 -5.93 25.47
C LYS A 101 -25.98 -4.91 24.90
N GLN A 102 -27.14 -4.80 25.56
CA GLN A 102 -28.25 -3.95 25.12
C GLN A 102 -28.65 -2.99 26.22
N THR A 103 -28.97 -1.76 25.81
CA THR A 103 -29.55 -0.73 26.66
C THR A 103 -31.06 -0.70 26.47
N LEU A 104 -31.78 -0.67 27.58
CA LEU A 104 -33.22 -0.52 27.64
C LEU A 104 -33.52 0.83 28.29
N GLU A 105 -34.36 1.62 27.69
CA GLU A 105 -34.84 2.89 28.24
C GLU A 105 -36.34 2.76 28.45
N ASN A 106 -36.80 3.04 29.68
CA ASN A 106 -38.17 2.74 30.08
C ASN A 106 -38.58 1.29 29.76
N PHE A 107 -37.66 0.35 29.98
CA PHE A 107 -37.85 -1.10 29.77
C PHE A 107 -38.12 -1.51 28.32
N VAL A 108 -37.80 -0.65 27.34
CA VAL A 108 -37.87 -0.93 25.91
C VAL A 108 -36.48 -0.78 25.30
N LEU A 109 -36.15 -1.58 24.29
CA LEU A 109 -34.87 -1.49 23.58
C LEU A 109 -34.65 -0.06 23.06
N SER A 110 -33.53 0.55 23.45
CA SER A 110 -33.19 1.93 23.12
C SER A 110 -31.87 2.01 22.37
N SER A 111 -31.74 3.04 21.54
CA SER A 111 -30.48 3.44 20.92
C SER A 111 -29.55 4.19 21.88
N ASN A 112 -29.94 4.35 23.15
CA ASN A 112 -29.12 5.03 24.15
C ASN A 112 -27.76 4.35 24.34
N THR A 113 -26.70 5.09 24.02
CA THR A 113 -25.32 4.62 24.02
C THR A 113 -24.54 4.96 25.29
N LEU A 114 -25.15 5.51 26.35
CA LEU A 114 -24.45 5.95 27.56
C LEU A 114 -23.52 4.89 28.15
N PHE A 115 -24.04 3.68 28.40
CA PHE A 115 -23.27 2.55 28.93
C PHE A 115 -22.22 2.04 27.93
N THR A 116 -22.61 1.89 26.65
CA THR A 116 -21.70 1.46 25.58
C THR A 116 -20.53 2.43 25.44
N ASN A 117 -20.79 3.73 25.42
CA ASN A 117 -19.78 4.78 25.33
C ASN A 117 -18.87 4.78 26.56
N ALA A 118 -19.38 4.50 27.76
CA ALA A 118 -18.54 4.35 28.96
C ALA A 118 -17.57 3.17 28.83
N ILE A 119 -18.02 2.02 28.32
CA ILE A 119 -17.16 0.86 28.06
C ILE A 119 -16.09 1.21 27.02
N ILE A 120 -16.51 1.77 25.88
CA ILE A 120 -15.60 2.14 24.79
C ILE A 120 -14.61 3.22 25.21
N TYR A 121 -15.02 4.15 26.07
CA TYR A 121 -14.13 5.18 26.61
C TYR A 121 -13.04 4.57 27.51
N ASP A 122 -13.36 3.57 28.35
CA ASP A 122 -12.33 2.84 29.11
C ASP A 122 -11.38 2.08 28.18
N GLU A 123 -11.91 1.38 27.17
CA GLU A 123 -11.09 0.69 26.18
C GLU A 123 -10.19 1.67 25.42
N PHE A 124 -10.68 2.86 25.12
CA PHE A 124 -9.91 3.93 24.50
C PHE A 124 -8.75 4.37 25.41
N ILE A 125 -8.98 4.61 26.70
CA ILE A 125 -7.91 4.92 27.67
C ILE A 125 -6.87 3.80 27.72
N ARG A 126 -7.32 2.54 27.85
CA ARG A 126 -6.43 1.37 27.91
C ARG A 126 -5.62 1.22 26.63
N PHE A 127 -6.23 1.43 25.47
CA PHE A 127 -5.54 1.38 24.18
C PHE A 127 -4.32 2.31 24.14
N PHE A 128 -4.47 3.57 24.56
CA PHE A 128 -3.34 4.49 24.62
C PHE A 128 -2.30 4.09 25.68
N SER A 129 -2.74 3.55 26.83
CA SER A 129 -1.84 3.04 27.86
C SER A 129 -1.00 1.84 27.38
N ASP A 130 -1.61 0.94 26.61
CA ASP A 130 -0.90 -0.21 26.04
C ASP A 130 0.07 0.23 24.96
N LYS A 131 -0.32 1.22 24.12
CA LYS A 131 0.55 1.78 23.10
C LYS A 131 1.72 2.61 23.63
N SER A 132 1.73 2.98 24.91
CA SER A 132 2.90 3.61 25.53
C SER A 132 3.94 2.62 26.05
N LYS A 133 3.59 1.34 26.18
CA LYS A 133 4.46 0.27 26.71
C LYS A 133 5.16 -0.55 25.61
N ASP A 134 4.89 -0.25 24.34
CA ASP A 134 5.38 -1.01 23.20
C ASP A 134 6.82 -0.60 22.84
N GLU A 135 7.79 -1.05 23.65
CA GLU A 135 9.23 -0.75 23.48
C GLU A 135 9.87 -1.46 22.27
N ASN A 136 9.21 -2.51 21.75
CA ASN A 136 9.76 -3.34 20.68
C ASN A 136 9.51 -2.78 19.27
N ASN A 137 8.70 -1.73 19.14
CA ASN A 137 8.37 -1.14 17.86
C ASN A 137 9.26 0.06 17.53
N LYS A 138 9.79 0.09 16.30
CA LYS A 138 10.58 1.23 15.76
C LYS A 138 9.83 2.57 15.77
N PHE A 139 8.52 2.54 16.00
CA PHE A 139 7.64 3.68 16.08
C PHE A 139 6.86 3.64 17.39
N GLN A 140 7.04 4.66 18.22
CA GLN A 140 6.29 4.84 19.45
C GLN A 140 5.09 5.75 19.19
N PHE A 141 3.88 5.18 19.25
CA PHE A 141 2.64 5.94 19.02
C PHE A 141 2.31 6.90 20.16
N VAL A 142 2.50 6.46 21.41
CA VAL A 142 2.31 7.27 22.63
C VAL A 142 3.64 7.29 23.38
N ASP A 143 4.22 8.46 23.57
CA ASP A 143 5.56 8.60 24.14
C ASP A 143 5.59 8.29 25.63
N SER A 144 4.53 8.66 26.35
CA SER A 144 4.36 8.31 27.76
C SER A 144 2.89 8.42 28.15
N PHE A 145 2.47 7.55 29.07
CA PHE A 145 1.14 7.54 29.67
C PHE A 145 1.29 7.49 31.19
N ASP A 146 0.85 8.55 31.87
CA ASP A 146 0.90 8.66 33.32
C ASP A 146 -0.50 8.48 33.91
N THR A 147 -0.67 7.42 34.69
CA THR A 147 -1.91 7.07 35.39
C THR A 147 -2.16 7.95 36.61
N ASN A 148 -1.10 8.42 37.28
CA ASN A 148 -1.20 9.25 38.48
C ASN A 148 -1.61 10.67 38.12
N THR A 149 -0.95 11.26 37.12
CA THR A 149 -1.28 12.61 36.65
C THR A 149 -2.38 12.65 35.60
N ARG A 150 -2.82 11.47 35.12
CA ARG A 150 -3.82 11.29 34.05
C ARG A 150 -3.50 12.08 32.78
N LYS A 151 -2.25 11.95 32.34
CA LYS A 151 -1.72 12.68 31.17
C LYS A 151 -1.13 11.72 30.15
N LEU A 152 -1.40 12.00 28.88
CA LEU A 152 -0.77 11.39 27.73
C LEU A 152 0.21 12.37 27.12
N PHE A 153 1.33 11.84 26.65
CA PHE A 153 2.39 12.62 26.04
C PHE A 153 2.61 12.16 24.61
N PHE A 154 2.61 13.12 23.69
CA PHE A 154 2.93 12.91 22.28
C PHE A 154 4.10 13.81 21.88
N THR A 155 5.02 13.26 21.10
CA THR A 155 6.05 13.98 20.35
C THR A 155 5.87 13.72 18.87
N SER A 156 6.06 14.73 18.04
CA SER A 156 6.09 14.57 16.59
C SER A 156 7.53 14.68 16.09
N SER A 157 7.85 13.92 15.05
CA SER A 157 9.10 14.10 14.31
C SER A 157 9.04 15.25 13.31
N LYS A 158 7.83 15.73 12.99
CA LYS A 158 7.59 16.82 12.02
C LYS A 158 7.30 18.15 12.69
N GLU A 159 6.51 18.14 13.75
CA GLU A 159 6.13 19.36 14.48
C GLU A 159 6.98 19.51 15.74
N PRO A 160 7.63 20.68 15.96
CA PRO A 160 8.44 20.89 17.16
C PRO A 160 7.54 21.05 18.39
N GLY A 161 7.77 20.21 19.41
CA GLY A 161 7.12 20.37 20.71
C GLY A 161 6.65 19.06 21.32
N LYS A 162 5.99 19.20 22.47
CA LYS A 162 5.41 18.09 23.23
C LYS A 162 3.94 18.40 23.49
N LEU A 163 3.06 17.59 22.93
CA LEU A 163 1.64 17.67 23.20
C LEU A 163 1.32 16.88 24.47
N VAL A 164 0.60 17.52 25.39
CA VAL A 164 0.17 16.92 26.66
C VAL A 164 -1.35 16.92 26.69
N ILE A 165 -1.95 15.74 26.73
CA ILE A 165 -3.41 15.59 26.78
C ILE A 165 -3.81 15.02 28.14
N GLY A 166 -4.61 15.76 28.90
CA GLY A 166 -5.20 15.27 30.15
C GLY A 166 -6.48 14.45 29.87
N TYR A 167 -6.74 13.43 30.70
CA TYR A 167 -8.04 12.74 30.71
C TYR A 167 -8.72 12.84 32.10
N PRO A 168 -10.04 13.09 32.13
CA PRO A 168 -10.78 13.27 33.37
C PRO A 168 -10.95 11.97 34.16
N LEU A 169 -11.21 12.10 35.46
CA LEU A 169 -11.60 10.97 36.32
C LEU A 169 -13.04 10.54 36.05
N GLU A 170 -13.91 11.55 35.90
CA GLU A 170 -15.35 11.41 35.66
C GLU A 170 -15.62 11.24 34.17
N LEU A 171 -16.68 10.50 33.84
CA LEU A 171 -17.14 10.33 32.48
C LEU A 171 -17.75 11.65 32.00
N SER A 172 -17.20 12.24 30.96
CA SER A 172 -17.74 13.46 30.39
C SER A 172 -19.12 13.26 29.77
N GLU A 173 -19.82 14.38 29.57
CA GLU A 173 -21.12 14.37 28.90
C GLU A 173 -20.93 14.08 27.40
N PHE A 174 -21.25 12.84 27.01
CA PHE A 174 -21.31 12.38 25.63
C PHE A 174 -22.73 12.46 25.11
N ASP A 175 -22.88 12.61 23.80
CA ASP A 175 -24.18 12.44 23.15
C ASP A 175 -24.60 10.97 23.25
N ASN A 176 -25.70 10.72 23.98
CA ASN A 176 -26.27 9.40 24.22
C ASN A 176 -26.90 8.78 22.95
N GLN A 177 -26.96 9.50 21.82
CA GLN A 177 -27.44 8.98 20.53
C GLN A 177 -26.30 8.63 19.57
N THR A 178 -25.07 9.10 19.85
CA THR A 178 -23.91 8.81 19.01
C THR A 178 -23.18 7.58 19.55
N ASP A 179 -22.94 6.60 18.68
CA ASP A 179 -22.10 5.44 18.97
C ASP A 179 -20.64 5.72 18.57
N TYR A 180 -19.77 5.90 19.57
CA TYR A 180 -18.34 6.13 19.33
C TYR A 180 -17.54 4.84 19.08
N SER A 181 -18.15 3.65 19.23
CA SER A 181 -17.50 2.36 19.03
C SER A 181 -16.94 2.19 17.61
N ILE A 182 -17.66 2.70 16.61
CA ILE A 182 -17.30 2.60 15.19
C ILE A 182 -15.94 3.26 14.93
N ASN A 183 -15.77 4.49 15.42
CA ASN A 183 -14.53 5.24 15.20
C ASN A 183 -13.37 4.65 15.99
N PHE A 184 -13.63 4.12 17.18
CA PHE A 184 -12.60 3.43 17.95
C PHE A 184 -12.14 2.13 17.29
N ASN A 185 -13.07 1.35 16.73
CA ASN A 185 -12.72 0.14 15.98
C ASN A 185 -11.87 0.47 14.75
N ARG A 186 -12.22 1.52 14.00
CA ARG A 186 -11.38 2.03 12.91
C ARG A 186 -9.97 2.42 13.37
N LEU A 187 -9.84 3.07 14.53
CA LEU A 187 -8.53 3.36 15.10
C LEU A 187 -7.75 2.08 15.40
N LYS A 188 -8.37 1.05 15.97
CA LYS A 188 -7.69 -0.24 16.22
C LYS A 188 -7.23 -0.90 14.92
N ASP A 189 -8.09 -0.90 13.89
CA ASP A 189 -7.78 -1.49 12.58
C ASP A 189 -6.62 -0.77 11.86
N ALA A 190 -6.43 0.52 12.13
CA ALA A 190 -5.29 1.28 11.60
C ALA A 190 -3.92 0.74 12.08
N PHE A 191 -3.87 -0.01 13.18
CA PHE A 191 -2.67 -0.68 13.69
C PHE A 191 -2.53 -2.12 13.17
N GLY A 192 -3.39 -2.54 12.25
CA GLY A 192 -3.31 -3.84 11.60
C GLY A 192 -2.06 -4.03 10.73
N PRO A 193 -1.70 -5.28 10.39
CA PRO A 193 -0.47 -5.62 9.65
C PRO A 193 -0.41 -5.02 8.23
N SER A 194 -1.56 -4.72 7.62
CA SER A 194 -1.67 -4.08 6.30
C SER A 194 -1.33 -2.58 6.31
N ASN A 195 -1.37 -1.92 7.47
CA ASN A 195 -1.33 -0.45 7.59
C ASN A 195 -0.15 0.03 8.45
N LYS A 196 1.03 -0.60 8.33
CA LYS A 196 2.19 -0.37 9.24
C LYS A 196 2.56 1.11 9.47
N ASN A 197 2.33 1.98 8.47
CA ASN A 197 2.70 3.39 8.54
C ASN A 197 1.53 4.33 8.88
N LEU A 198 0.27 3.89 8.78
CA LEU A 198 -0.90 4.73 9.07
C LEU A 198 -0.91 5.30 10.50
N PRO A 199 -0.49 4.56 11.55
CA PRO A 199 -0.36 5.11 12.90
C PRO A 199 0.52 6.37 13.00
N ILE A 200 1.52 6.52 12.13
CA ILE A 200 2.38 7.71 12.09
C ILE A 200 1.58 8.93 11.64
N PHE A 201 0.72 8.77 10.64
CA PHE A 201 -0.15 9.83 10.15
C PHE A 201 -1.21 10.19 11.19
N ILE A 202 -1.77 9.20 11.88
CA ILE A 202 -2.73 9.42 12.97
C ILE A 202 -2.05 10.22 14.10
N LYS A 203 -0.84 9.84 14.54
CA LYS A 203 -0.11 10.56 15.61
C LYS A 203 0.11 12.02 15.24
N ASN A 204 0.54 12.28 14.00
CA ASN A 204 0.78 13.65 13.52
C ASN A 204 -0.51 14.45 13.43
N GLU A 205 -1.62 13.83 13.02
CA GLU A 205 -2.91 14.52 12.93
C GLU A 205 -3.48 14.80 14.32
N ILE A 206 -3.32 13.90 15.30
CA ILE A 206 -3.63 14.20 16.70
C ILE A 206 -2.83 15.43 17.15
N PHE A 207 -1.53 15.47 16.83
CA PHE A 207 -0.67 16.59 17.22
C PHE A 207 -1.19 17.93 16.67
N ARG A 208 -1.49 17.99 15.37
CA ARG A 208 -2.03 19.17 14.69
C ARG A 208 -3.41 19.57 15.19
N TYR A 209 -4.28 18.58 15.44
CA TYR A 209 -5.64 18.84 15.92
C TYR A 209 -5.66 19.57 17.27
N PHE A 210 -4.64 19.37 18.10
CA PHE A 210 -4.50 19.99 19.42
C PHE A 210 -3.44 21.07 19.53
N GLU A 211 -2.77 21.45 18.42
CA GLU A 211 -1.68 22.42 18.41
C GLU A 211 -2.08 23.75 19.08
N ASP A 212 -3.33 24.18 18.89
CA ASP A 212 -3.89 25.42 19.45
C ASP A 212 -4.81 25.22 20.67
N LYS A 213 -4.97 23.98 21.17
CA LYS A 213 -6.00 23.65 22.19
C LYS A 213 -5.40 22.90 23.38
N TYR A 214 -4.85 23.66 24.32
CA TYR A 214 -4.49 23.14 25.64
C TYR A 214 -5.68 23.22 26.59
N ASP A 215 -6.45 22.13 26.67
CA ASP A 215 -7.51 21.98 27.66
C ASP A 215 -7.42 20.61 28.35
N ASN A 216 -7.77 20.56 29.63
CA ASN A 216 -7.94 19.35 30.42
C ASN A 216 -9.02 18.40 29.83
N GLN A 217 -9.82 18.88 28.89
CA GLN A 217 -10.78 18.08 28.11
C GLN A 217 -10.21 17.51 26.80
N GLY A 218 -8.91 17.70 26.50
CA GLY A 218 -8.33 17.28 25.23
C GLY A 218 -8.59 15.80 24.89
N PHE A 219 -8.55 14.90 25.87
CA PHE A 219 -8.81 13.48 25.62
C PHE A 219 -10.28 13.19 25.28
N VAL A 220 -11.20 13.92 25.90
CA VAL A 220 -12.65 13.84 25.65
C VAL A 220 -12.96 14.35 24.25
N THR A 221 -12.36 15.49 23.89
CA THR A 221 -12.47 16.06 22.55
C THR A 221 -11.90 15.10 21.50
N LEU A 222 -10.74 14.49 21.76
CA LEU A 222 -10.15 13.50 20.87
C LEU A 222 -11.09 12.31 20.66
N PHE A 223 -11.71 11.80 21.73
CA PHE A 223 -12.66 10.71 21.65
C PHE A 223 -13.89 11.08 20.80
N LYS A 224 -14.46 12.27 21.01
CA LYS A 224 -15.63 12.76 20.25
C LYS A 224 -15.31 13.01 18.78
N ASP A 225 -14.15 13.61 18.50
CA ASP A 225 -13.73 14.04 17.17
C ASP A 225 -12.82 13.04 16.44
N LEU A 226 -12.67 11.80 16.97
CA LEU A 226 -11.76 10.79 16.43
C LEU A 226 -11.97 10.53 14.93
N ASN A 227 -13.22 10.55 14.46
CA ASN A 227 -13.54 10.40 13.04
C ASN A 227 -12.84 11.45 12.16
N LYS A 228 -12.80 12.71 12.60
CA LYS A 228 -12.17 13.81 11.84
C LYS A 228 -10.67 13.58 11.72
N VAL A 229 -10.02 13.24 12.85
CA VAL A 229 -8.60 12.92 12.90
C VAL A 229 -8.27 11.73 12.00
N LEU A 230 -9.04 10.64 12.08
CA LEU A 230 -8.83 9.46 11.26
C LEU A 230 -9.00 9.76 9.76
N ASN A 231 -10.05 10.47 9.36
CA ASN A 231 -10.29 10.77 7.95
C ASN A 231 -9.17 11.62 7.33
N ILE A 232 -8.65 12.61 8.06
CA ILE A 232 -7.53 13.43 7.57
C ILE A 232 -6.24 12.62 7.52
N ALA A 233 -5.96 11.82 8.56
CA ALA A 233 -4.79 10.95 8.61
C ALA A 233 -4.80 9.90 7.48
N GLU A 234 -5.94 9.25 7.23
CA GLU A 234 -6.13 8.29 6.14
C GLU A 234 -5.91 8.96 4.78
N LYS A 235 -6.48 10.14 4.56
CA LYS A 235 -6.28 10.90 3.31
C LYS A 235 -4.80 11.25 3.10
N ASN A 236 -4.11 11.73 4.14
CA ASN A 236 -2.69 12.06 4.08
C ASN A 236 -1.83 10.81 3.82
N TYR A 237 -2.22 9.67 4.39
CA TYR A 237 -1.57 8.39 4.15
C TYR A 237 -1.75 7.92 2.71
N GLN A 238 -2.95 8.06 2.14
CA GLN A 238 -3.19 7.73 0.73
C GLN A 238 -2.37 8.61 -0.23
N ILE A 239 -2.24 9.91 0.06
CA ILE A 239 -1.37 10.81 -0.70
C ILE A 239 0.09 10.35 -0.63
N TYR A 240 0.57 10.00 0.57
CA TYR A 240 1.94 9.49 0.73
C TYR A 240 2.20 8.18 -0.03
N LEU A 241 1.25 7.24 0.01
CA LEU A 241 1.34 6.00 -0.78
C LEU A 241 1.36 6.29 -2.27
N HIS A 242 0.54 7.24 -2.72
CA HIS A 242 0.51 7.68 -4.10
C HIS A 242 1.87 8.27 -4.50
N ASP A 243 2.41 9.22 -3.75
CA ASP A 243 3.71 9.86 -4.04
C ASP A 243 4.88 8.85 -4.08
N LEU A 244 4.94 7.93 -3.13
CA LEU A 244 5.93 6.85 -3.16
C LEU A 244 5.80 5.97 -4.40
N SER A 245 4.57 5.69 -4.83
CA SER A 245 4.34 4.92 -6.05
C SER A 245 4.79 5.69 -7.30
N LEU A 246 4.62 7.02 -7.32
CA LEU A 246 5.10 7.88 -8.40
C LEU A 246 6.62 7.89 -8.50
N ASP A 247 7.32 8.03 -7.37
CA ASP A 247 8.79 8.06 -7.35
C ASP A 247 9.39 6.73 -7.79
N LYS A 248 8.78 5.61 -7.37
CA LYS A 248 9.16 4.30 -7.85
C LYS A 248 8.98 4.18 -9.36
N ILE A 249 7.85 4.62 -9.90
CA ILE A 249 7.58 4.58 -11.34
C ILE A 249 8.57 5.46 -12.12
N LYS A 250 8.91 6.66 -11.62
CA LYS A 250 9.95 7.51 -12.22
C LYS A 250 11.32 6.84 -12.22
N SER A 251 11.66 6.14 -11.14
CA SER A 251 12.91 5.37 -11.04
C SER A 251 12.93 4.22 -12.05
N ASP A 252 11.88 3.39 -12.06
CA ASP A 252 11.73 2.26 -12.99
C ASP A 252 11.79 2.75 -14.44
N TYR A 253 11.21 3.93 -14.74
CA TYR A 253 11.27 4.57 -16.04
C TYR A 253 12.70 5.02 -16.43
N LYS A 254 13.44 5.64 -15.50
CA LYS A 254 14.83 6.05 -15.74
C LYS A 254 15.71 4.83 -15.99
N GLU A 255 15.50 3.76 -15.24
CA GLU A 255 16.19 2.49 -15.40
C GLU A 255 15.85 1.84 -16.75
N TYR A 256 14.57 1.79 -17.13
CA TYR A 256 14.11 1.34 -18.45
C TYR A 256 14.86 2.08 -19.56
N LYS A 257 14.86 3.42 -19.53
CA LYS A 257 15.56 4.24 -20.52
C LYS A 257 17.05 3.89 -20.59
N GLN A 258 17.74 3.86 -19.45
CA GLN A 258 19.18 3.62 -19.40
C GLN A 258 19.56 2.22 -19.91
N LYS A 259 18.81 1.19 -19.50
CA LYS A 259 19.05 -0.21 -19.87
C LYS A 259 19.05 -0.39 -21.39
N TYR A 260 17.99 0.06 -22.07
CA TYR A 260 17.86 -0.14 -23.51
C TYR A 260 18.83 0.71 -24.34
N PHE A 261 19.05 1.97 -23.95
CA PHE A 261 20.04 2.81 -24.65
C PHE A 261 21.46 2.27 -24.49
N SER A 262 21.81 1.73 -23.31
CA SER A 262 23.11 1.08 -23.11
C SER A 262 23.25 -0.15 -24.01
N SER A 263 22.28 -1.07 -24.00
CA SER A 263 22.34 -2.27 -24.84
C SER A 263 22.38 -1.95 -26.35
N GLN A 264 21.65 -0.91 -26.79
CA GLN A 264 21.74 -0.44 -28.18
C GLN A 264 23.12 0.10 -28.53
N ASN A 265 23.72 0.91 -27.65
CA ASN A 265 25.06 1.43 -27.87
C ASN A 265 26.09 0.31 -27.91
N ASP A 266 25.94 -0.73 -27.08
CA ASP A 266 26.84 -1.88 -27.08
C ASP A 266 26.77 -2.67 -28.39
N ILE A 267 25.56 -2.94 -28.89
CA ILE A 267 25.37 -3.60 -30.21
C ILE A 267 25.94 -2.71 -31.32
N LEU A 268 25.64 -1.41 -31.32
CA LEU A 268 26.15 -0.46 -32.30
C LEU A 268 27.68 -0.41 -32.29
N ASN A 269 28.31 -0.37 -31.12
CA ASN A 269 29.76 -0.36 -30.99
C ASN A 269 30.37 -1.62 -31.57
N LYS A 270 29.81 -2.80 -31.26
CA LYS A 270 30.25 -4.09 -31.84
C LYS A 270 30.14 -4.10 -33.37
N ILE A 271 29.03 -3.64 -33.92
CA ILE A 271 28.82 -3.54 -35.37
C ILE A 271 29.83 -2.56 -35.98
N THR A 272 30.01 -1.39 -35.37
CA THR A 272 30.92 -0.35 -35.87
C THR A 272 32.36 -0.84 -35.95
N THR A 273 32.85 -1.55 -34.92
CA THR A 273 34.18 -2.17 -34.95
C THR A 273 34.35 -3.15 -36.10
N GLN A 274 33.32 -3.95 -36.40
CA GLN A 274 33.36 -4.90 -37.52
C GLN A 274 33.25 -4.22 -38.88
N VAL A 275 32.46 -3.16 -38.99
CA VAL A 275 32.33 -2.34 -40.21
C VAL A 275 33.66 -1.65 -40.54
N ILE A 276 34.41 -1.19 -39.54
CA ILE A 276 35.73 -0.57 -39.75
C ILE A 276 36.78 -1.62 -40.19
N ALA A 277 36.65 -2.87 -39.75
CA ALA A 277 37.55 -3.95 -40.15
C ALA A 277 37.39 -4.35 -41.63
N LEU A 278 36.23 -4.05 -42.25
CA LEU A 278 35.87 -4.47 -43.60
C LEU A 278 36.77 -3.83 -44.69
N PRO A 279 36.94 -2.50 -44.78
CA PRO A 279 37.79 -1.92 -45.82
C PRO A 279 39.24 -2.42 -45.74
N ILE A 280 39.73 -2.62 -44.51
CA ILE A 280 41.09 -3.11 -44.25
C ILE A 280 41.24 -4.55 -44.75
N SER A 281 40.30 -5.44 -44.41
CA SER A 281 40.34 -6.85 -44.82
C SER A 281 40.16 -7.02 -46.33
N ILE A 282 39.30 -6.22 -46.97
CA ILE A 282 39.16 -6.18 -48.44
C ILE A 282 40.44 -5.67 -49.10
N ALA A 283 41.03 -4.58 -48.61
CA ALA A 283 42.26 -4.01 -49.15
C ALA A 283 43.44 -4.98 -49.03
N ALA A 284 43.58 -5.64 -47.87
CA ALA A 284 44.59 -6.68 -47.65
C ALA A 284 44.40 -7.86 -48.61
N SER A 285 43.16 -8.34 -48.77
CA SER A 285 42.83 -9.42 -49.70
C SER A 285 43.15 -9.02 -51.15
N ALA A 286 42.80 -7.81 -51.57
CA ALA A 286 43.10 -7.27 -52.89
C ALA A 286 44.61 -7.16 -53.14
N PHE A 287 45.37 -6.70 -52.15
CA PHE A 287 46.83 -6.59 -52.22
C PHE A 287 47.51 -7.96 -52.32
N SER A 288 47.07 -8.92 -51.51
CA SER A 288 47.55 -10.31 -51.59
C SER A 288 47.29 -10.91 -52.98
N LEU A 289 46.09 -10.73 -53.53
CA LEU A 289 45.77 -11.19 -54.88
C LEU A 289 46.63 -10.52 -55.96
N TYR A 290 46.95 -9.24 -55.80
CA TYR A 290 47.82 -8.52 -56.74
C TYR A 290 49.25 -9.06 -56.75
N ASN A 291 49.77 -9.53 -55.62
CA ASN A 291 51.13 -10.06 -55.52
C ASN A 291 51.26 -11.51 -56.00
N LEU A 292 50.18 -12.29 -56.00
CA LEU A 292 50.17 -13.72 -56.35
C LEU A 292 49.88 -13.98 -57.85
N LYS A 293 50.09 -12.97 -58.71
CA LYS A 293 49.75 -13.06 -60.15
C LYS A 293 50.42 -14.25 -60.82
N GLY A 294 49.61 -15.11 -61.44
CA GLY A 294 50.07 -16.26 -62.20
C GLY A 294 50.24 -17.54 -61.38
N GLU A 295 50.16 -17.48 -60.05
CA GLU A 295 50.27 -18.67 -59.20
C GLU A 295 48.88 -19.24 -58.86
N LEU A 296 48.56 -20.40 -59.42
CA LEU A 296 47.24 -21.04 -59.29
C LEU A 296 46.92 -21.38 -57.83
N PHE A 297 47.80 -22.14 -57.17
CA PHE A 297 47.52 -22.68 -55.83
C PHE A 297 47.35 -21.59 -54.76
N PRO A 298 48.25 -20.59 -54.64
CA PRO A 298 48.09 -19.52 -53.65
C PRO A 298 46.84 -18.67 -53.91
N THR A 299 46.53 -18.38 -55.17
CA THR A 299 45.30 -17.64 -55.53
C THR A 299 44.04 -18.40 -55.12
N LEU A 300 44.01 -19.72 -55.32
CA LEU A 300 42.88 -20.56 -54.88
C LEU A 300 42.72 -20.58 -53.35
N ILE A 301 43.83 -20.59 -52.60
CA ILE A 301 43.80 -20.50 -51.12
C ILE A 301 43.18 -19.17 -50.67
N VAL A 302 43.57 -18.05 -51.29
CA VAL A 302 42.99 -16.74 -50.98
C VAL A 302 41.49 -16.69 -51.30
N CYS A 303 41.08 -17.23 -52.45
CA CYS A 303 39.66 -17.35 -52.80
C CYS A 303 38.87 -18.19 -51.79
N PHE A 304 39.42 -19.33 -51.36
CA PHE A 304 38.79 -20.17 -50.34
C PHE A 304 38.68 -19.44 -48.99
N GLY A 305 39.71 -18.70 -48.61
CA GLY A 305 39.70 -17.84 -47.43
C GLY A 305 38.61 -16.76 -47.50
N LEU A 306 38.47 -16.08 -48.64
CA LEU A 306 37.41 -15.09 -48.88
C LEU A 306 36.01 -15.70 -48.75
N VAL A 307 35.76 -16.88 -49.34
CA VAL A 307 34.47 -17.57 -49.22
C VAL A 307 34.18 -17.95 -47.76
N SER A 308 35.16 -18.54 -47.08
CA SER A 308 35.05 -18.90 -45.66
C SER A 308 34.77 -17.69 -44.78
N TYR A 309 35.40 -16.55 -45.10
CA TYR A 309 35.18 -15.28 -44.42
C TYR A 309 33.76 -14.74 -44.63
N ILE A 310 33.20 -14.80 -45.85
CA ILE A 310 31.80 -14.42 -46.11
C ILE A 310 30.84 -15.26 -45.26
N VAL A 311 31.05 -16.57 -45.19
CA VAL A 311 30.22 -17.48 -44.38
C VAL A 311 30.31 -17.11 -42.90
N TYR A 312 31.52 -16.90 -42.39
CA TYR A 312 31.75 -16.48 -41.01
C TYR A 312 31.08 -15.14 -40.67
N VAL A 313 31.28 -14.11 -41.50
CA VAL A 313 30.67 -12.79 -41.27
C VAL A 313 29.15 -12.86 -41.34
N THR A 314 28.60 -13.64 -42.26
CA THR A 314 27.14 -13.85 -42.36
C THR A 314 26.60 -14.50 -41.07
N PHE A 315 27.33 -15.46 -40.50
CA PHE A 315 26.98 -16.06 -39.21
C PHE A 315 27.04 -15.05 -38.05
N ILE A 316 28.06 -14.20 -37.99
CA ILE A 316 28.18 -13.17 -36.93
C ILE A 316 27.07 -12.12 -37.04
N VAL A 317 26.77 -11.65 -38.25
CA VAL A 317 25.68 -10.67 -38.44
C VAL A 317 24.33 -11.27 -38.05
N ARG A 318 24.13 -12.58 -38.26
CA ARG A 318 22.93 -13.28 -37.78
C ARG A 318 22.81 -13.20 -36.25
N ILE A 319 23.88 -13.44 -35.50
CA ILE A 319 23.86 -13.32 -34.03
C ILE A 319 23.40 -11.92 -33.62
N TYR A 320 23.87 -10.87 -34.30
CA TYR A 320 23.42 -9.51 -34.01
C TYR A 320 21.98 -9.23 -34.40
N PHE A 321 21.47 -9.86 -35.46
CA PHE A 321 20.05 -9.80 -35.79
C PHE A 321 19.19 -10.40 -34.69
N ASP A 322 19.59 -11.58 -34.19
CA ASP A 322 18.88 -12.27 -33.11
C ASP A 322 18.90 -11.43 -31.82
N ASP A 323 20.05 -10.82 -31.50
CA ASP A 323 20.19 -9.89 -30.36
C ASP A 323 19.26 -8.66 -30.49
N ILE A 324 19.21 -8.04 -31.67
CA ILE A 324 18.33 -6.88 -31.94
C ILE A 324 16.86 -7.28 -31.81
N THR A 325 16.48 -8.43 -32.36
CA THR A 325 15.10 -8.94 -32.31
C THR A 325 14.68 -9.29 -30.88
N SER A 326 15.55 -9.96 -30.13
CA SER A 326 15.35 -10.24 -28.71
C SER A 326 15.16 -8.94 -27.90
N LEU A 327 16.04 -7.96 -28.10
CA LEU A 327 15.96 -6.66 -27.45
C LEU A 327 14.63 -5.94 -27.77
N ASN A 328 14.18 -6.03 -29.03
CA ASN A 328 12.91 -5.48 -29.48
C ASN A 328 11.71 -6.11 -28.77
N ASN A 329 11.69 -7.43 -28.65
CA ASN A 329 10.62 -8.19 -28.01
C ASN A 329 10.54 -7.92 -26.50
N ILE A 330 11.69 -7.88 -25.82
CA ILE A 330 11.76 -7.55 -24.39
C ILE A 330 11.30 -6.10 -24.17
N ALA A 331 11.75 -5.16 -25.02
CA ALA A 331 11.32 -3.76 -24.95
C ALA A 331 9.81 -3.59 -25.12
N GLN A 332 9.17 -4.32 -26.05
CA GLN A 332 7.72 -4.29 -26.20
C GLN A 332 6.99 -4.80 -24.96
N LYS A 333 7.47 -5.91 -24.38
CA LYS A 333 6.86 -6.52 -23.19
C LYS A 333 6.95 -5.61 -21.97
N ASP A 334 8.13 -5.04 -21.73
CA ASP A 334 8.38 -4.11 -20.62
C ASP A 334 7.55 -2.83 -20.80
N TYR A 335 7.50 -2.29 -22.03
CA TYR A 335 6.66 -1.13 -22.35
C TYR A 335 5.18 -1.38 -22.05
N LYS A 336 4.64 -2.54 -22.46
CA LYS A 336 3.23 -2.89 -22.20
C LYS A 336 2.94 -2.96 -20.70
N THR A 337 3.84 -3.58 -19.94
CA THR A 337 3.71 -3.71 -18.49
C THR A 337 3.74 -2.35 -17.79
N LEU A 338 4.59 -1.42 -18.26
CA LEU A 338 4.69 -0.07 -17.70
C LEU A 338 3.51 0.81 -18.11
N LYS A 339 3.01 0.68 -19.36
CA LYS A 339 1.88 1.47 -19.89
C LYS A 339 0.58 1.25 -19.10
N ASP A 340 0.34 0.02 -18.65
CA ASP A 340 -0.90 -0.36 -17.96
C ASP A 340 -0.93 0.09 -16.48
N ASN A 341 0.07 0.85 -16.02
CA ASN A 341 0.12 1.38 -14.66
C ASN A 341 -0.79 2.60 -14.47
N SER A 342 -1.45 2.71 -13.30
CA SER A 342 -2.35 3.81 -12.94
C SER A 342 -1.75 5.21 -13.05
N PHE A 343 -0.41 5.33 -13.03
CA PHE A 343 0.29 6.59 -13.25
C PHE A 343 -0.04 7.27 -14.58
N PHE A 344 -0.05 6.52 -15.67
CA PHE A 344 -0.27 7.07 -17.02
C PHE A 344 -1.75 7.39 -17.31
N ILE A 345 -2.67 6.88 -16.48
CA ILE A 345 -4.09 7.25 -16.54
C ILE A 345 -4.28 8.72 -16.14
N ASN A 346 -3.52 9.17 -15.13
CA ASN A 346 -3.62 10.52 -14.59
C ASN A 346 -2.64 11.52 -15.25
N ASN A 347 -1.57 11.04 -15.88
CA ASN A 347 -0.55 11.88 -16.54
C ASN A 347 -0.43 11.54 -18.03
N LYS A 348 -1.42 11.98 -18.82
CA LYS A 348 -1.49 11.70 -20.27
C LYS A 348 -0.34 12.33 -21.06
N GLU A 349 0.20 13.45 -20.61
CA GLU A 349 1.35 14.11 -21.26
C GLU A 349 2.64 13.26 -21.13
N ASP A 350 2.88 12.69 -19.94
CA ASP A 350 4.00 11.78 -19.69
C ASP A 350 3.86 10.47 -20.48
N LEU A 351 2.64 10.00 -20.71
CA LEU A 351 2.37 8.88 -21.61
C LEU A 351 2.78 9.21 -23.06
N GLY A 352 2.50 10.43 -23.52
CA GLY A 352 2.93 10.92 -24.82
C GLY A 352 4.46 10.92 -24.96
N TYR A 353 5.16 11.44 -23.95
CA TYR A 353 6.62 11.40 -23.91
C TYR A 353 7.18 9.97 -23.87
N PHE A 354 6.49 9.06 -23.17
CA PHE A 354 6.85 7.64 -23.12
C PHE A 354 6.69 6.95 -24.48
N GLU A 355 5.62 7.26 -25.21
CA GLU A 355 5.40 6.80 -26.59
C GLU A 355 6.45 7.35 -27.56
N GLU A 356 6.84 8.62 -27.43
CA GLU A 356 7.91 9.19 -28.26
C GLU A 356 9.26 8.47 -28.04
N ILE A 357 9.60 8.14 -26.80
CA ILE A 357 10.84 7.42 -26.49
C ILE A 357 10.79 6.00 -27.02
N LYS A 358 9.67 5.30 -26.85
CA LYS A 358 9.44 4.01 -27.48
C LYS A 358 9.70 4.16 -28.98
N ASN A 359 9.00 5.05 -29.66
CA ASN A 359 9.14 5.24 -31.10
C ASN A 359 10.59 5.57 -31.51
N GLY A 360 11.29 6.37 -30.71
CA GLY A 360 12.72 6.64 -30.87
C GLY A 360 13.60 5.38 -30.76
N LEU A 361 13.35 4.53 -29.77
CA LEU A 361 14.05 3.25 -29.58
C LEU A 361 13.79 2.30 -30.76
N PHE A 362 12.54 2.09 -31.15
CA PHE A 362 12.18 1.21 -32.28
C PHE A 362 12.72 1.73 -33.61
N LYS A 363 12.71 3.05 -33.81
CA LYS A 363 13.32 3.68 -35.00
C LYS A 363 14.82 3.39 -35.05
N ARG A 364 15.54 3.49 -33.94
CA ARG A 364 16.96 3.15 -33.86
C ARG A 364 17.23 1.66 -34.13
N LEU A 365 16.42 0.75 -33.56
CA LEU A 365 16.55 -0.69 -33.83
C LEU A 365 16.34 -1.01 -35.31
N ASN A 366 15.35 -0.38 -35.94
CA ASN A 366 15.13 -0.54 -37.39
C ASN A 366 16.28 0.03 -38.23
N LEU A 367 16.90 1.13 -37.80
CA LEU A 367 18.11 1.65 -38.46
C LEU A 367 19.30 0.69 -38.31
N LEU A 368 19.48 0.05 -37.15
CA LEU A 368 20.50 -0.98 -36.95
C LEU A 368 20.27 -2.21 -37.84
N LYS A 369 19.03 -2.72 -37.88
CA LYS A 369 18.60 -3.82 -38.78
C LYS A 369 18.90 -3.48 -40.25
N LYS A 370 18.56 -2.26 -40.70
CA LYS A 370 18.89 -1.80 -42.06
C LYS A 370 20.40 -1.68 -42.28
N GLY A 371 21.14 -1.15 -41.32
CA GLY A 371 22.60 -1.01 -41.38
C GLY A 371 23.32 -2.36 -41.54
N LEU A 372 22.90 -3.37 -40.77
CA LEU A 372 23.42 -4.74 -40.88
C LEU A 372 23.15 -5.36 -42.26
N ASN A 373 21.94 -5.17 -42.80
CA ASN A 373 21.61 -5.66 -44.15
C ASN A 373 22.48 -5.00 -45.23
N ILE A 374 22.67 -3.68 -45.16
CA ILE A 374 23.55 -2.95 -46.08
C ILE A 374 25.00 -3.46 -45.93
N PHE A 375 25.45 -3.69 -44.70
CA PHE A 375 26.78 -4.21 -44.42
C PHE A 375 27.02 -5.59 -45.05
N ILE A 376 26.11 -6.56 -44.85
CA ILE A 376 26.18 -7.87 -45.53
C ILE A 376 26.23 -7.69 -47.04
N PHE A 377 25.37 -6.85 -47.60
CA PHE A 377 25.28 -6.65 -49.03
C PHE A 377 26.60 -6.14 -49.64
N ILE A 378 27.21 -5.13 -49.01
CA ILE A 378 28.52 -4.59 -49.42
C ILE A 378 29.60 -5.67 -49.30
N MET A 379 29.60 -6.46 -48.23
CA MET A 379 30.55 -7.56 -48.03
C MET A 379 30.46 -8.62 -49.12
N TRP A 380 29.23 -9.01 -49.48
CA TRP A 380 28.98 -9.99 -50.53
C TRP A 380 29.47 -9.48 -51.87
N ILE A 381 29.09 -8.25 -52.26
CA ILE A 381 29.50 -7.66 -53.54
C ILE A 381 31.02 -7.53 -53.63
N SER A 382 31.65 -6.95 -52.61
CA SER A 382 33.09 -6.71 -52.63
C SER A 382 33.89 -8.01 -52.69
N SER A 383 33.51 -9.01 -51.90
CA SER A 383 34.18 -10.31 -51.91
C SER A 383 33.96 -11.04 -53.24
N LEU A 384 32.76 -10.94 -53.82
CA LEU A 384 32.44 -11.55 -55.12
C LEU A 384 33.23 -10.88 -56.26
N CYS A 385 33.39 -9.55 -56.22
CA CYS A 385 34.25 -8.81 -57.14
C CYS A 385 35.72 -9.26 -57.04
N LEU A 386 36.25 -9.46 -55.83
CA LEU A 386 37.63 -9.95 -55.62
C LEU A 386 37.82 -11.37 -56.16
N VAL A 387 36.87 -12.27 -55.91
CA VAL A 387 36.91 -13.63 -56.45
C VAL A 387 36.88 -13.60 -57.98
N PHE A 388 36.01 -12.77 -58.57
CA PHE A 388 35.93 -12.61 -60.02
C PHE A 388 37.24 -12.07 -60.62
N TYR A 389 37.84 -11.09 -59.96
CA TYR A 389 39.14 -10.54 -60.32
C TYR A 389 40.26 -11.59 -60.26
N SER A 390 40.25 -12.43 -59.23
CA SER A 390 41.21 -13.54 -59.06
C SER A 390 41.14 -14.53 -60.21
N PHE A 391 39.91 -14.90 -60.63
CA PHE A 391 39.73 -15.80 -61.77
C PHE A 391 40.16 -15.18 -63.10
N LYS A 392 39.90 -13.89 -63.30
CA LYS A 392 40.40 -13.16 -64.48
C LYS A 392 41.93 -13.20 -64.55
N MET A 393 42.62 -13.03 -63.42
CA MET A 393 44.08 -13.11 -63.35
C MET A 393 44.63 -14.48 -63.73
N LEU A 394 43.89 -15.56 -63.42
CA LEU A 394 44.28 -16.94 -63.75
C LEU A 394 43.95 -17.34 -65.20
N SER A 395 43.34 -16.46 -66.00
CA SER A 395 42.92 -16.74 -67.37
C SER A 395 41.98 -17.96 -67.51
N ILE A 396 41.28 -18.32 -66.44
CA ILE A 396 40.29 -19.41 -66.47
C ILE A 396 39.03 -18.92 -67.19
N LYS A 397 38.47 -19.74 -68.09
CA LYS A 397 37.20 -19.43 -68.76
C LYS A 397 36.10 -19.24 -67.71
N ILE A 398 35.69 -17.98 -67.56
CA ILE A 398 34.69 -17.47 -66.62
C ILE A 398 33.42 -18.36 -66.56
N GLY A 399 32.97 -18.90 -67.70
CA GLY A 399 31.73 -19.69 -67.77
C GLY A 399 31.73 -21.01 -66.99
N VAL A 400 32.89 -21.63 -66.74
CA VAL A 400 32.95 -22.96 -66.07
C VAL A 400 32.87 -22.83 -64.54
N LEU A 401 33.25 -21.68 -63.98
CA LEU A 401 33.35 -21.47 -62.52
C LEU A 401 32.26 -20.56 -61.95
N ILE A 402 31.60 -19.75 -62.77
CA ILE A 402 30.44 -18.94 -62.34
C ILE A 402 29.35 -19.83 -61.74
N LEU A 403 29.08 -20.99 -62.34
CA LEU A 403 27.94 -21.84 -61.98
C LEU A 403 28.01 -22.42 -60.56
N PRO A 404 29.11 -23.06 -60.12
CA PRO A 404 29.24 -23.54 -58.74
C PRO A 404 29.33 -22.40 -57.72
N PHE A 405 29.94 -21.26 -58.08
CA PHE A 405 30.06 -20.12 -57.16
C PHE A 405 28.71 -19.42 -56.95
N ILE A 406 27.95 -19.21 -58.03
CA ILE A 406 26.55 -18.80 -57.97
C ILE A 406 25.76 -19.81 -57.15
N ALA A 407 25.91 -21.12 -57.37
CA ALA A 407 25.18 -22.12 -56.58
C ALA A 407 25.48 -22.00 -55.08
N VAL A 408 26.74 -21.88 -54.66
CA VAL A 408 27.10 -21.73 -53.23
C VAL A 408 26.55 -20.43 -52.64
N THR A 409 26.70 -19.31 -53.34
CA THR A 409 26.17 -18.02 -52.90
C THR A 409 24.63 -18.00 -52.86
N PHE A 410 23.96 -18.60 -53.85
CA PHE A 410 22.51 -18.73 -53.86
C PHE A 410 22.01 -19.65 -52.75
N THR A 411 22.74 -20.73 -52.45
CA THR A 411 22.38 -21.64 -51.36
C THR A 411 22.54 -20.94 -50.02
N CYS A 412 23.63 -20.19 -49.80
CA CYS A 412 23.83 -19.38 -48.61
C CYS A 412 22.77 -18.27 -48.48
N ALA A 413 22.42 -17.60 -49.58
CA ALA A 413 21.37 -16.57 -49.60
C ALA A 413 19.97 -17.17 -49.36
N TYR A 414 19.67 -18.34 -49.94
CA TYR A 414 18.42 -19.06 -49.75
C TYR A 414 18.26 -19.52 -48.30
N VAL A 415 19.32 -20.07 -47.70
CA VAL A 415 19.34 -20.46 -46.28
C VAL A 415 19.16 -19.23 -45.39
N TYR A 416 19.79 -18.10 -45.71
CA TYR A 416 19.60 -16.84 -45.00
C TYR A 416 18.13 -16.35 -45.07
N GLN A 417 17.52 -16.40 -46.25
CA GLN A 417 16.19 -15.86 -46.50
C GLN A 417 15.05 -16.76 -45.98
N THR A 418 15.16 -18.09 -46.11
CA THR A 418 14.18 -19.02 -45.53
C THR A 418 14.16 -18.97 -44.00
N TYR A 419 15.27 -18.59 -43.37
CA TYR A 419 15.33 -18.47 -41.93
C TYR A 419 14.78 -17.14 -41.42
N LEU A 420 15.06 -16.03 -42.11
CA LEU A 420 14.47 -14.71 -41.80
C LEU A 420 12.93 -14.74 -41.84
N ASN A 421 12.35 -15.35 -42.88
CA ASN A 421 10.89 -15.44 -43.01
C ASN A 421 10.24 -16.29 -41.91
N LYS A 422 10.96 -17.26 -41.33
CA LYS A 422 10.44 -18.11 -40.24
C LYS A 422 10.35 -17.37 -38.90
N GLU A 423 11.13 -16.32 -38.70
CA GLU A 423 11.06 -15.51 -37.47
C GLU A 423 10.05 -14.38 -37.57
N GLU A 424 9.84 -13.77 -38.75
CA GLU A 424 8.76 -12.78 -38.93
C GLU A 424 7.38 -13.42 -38.72
N LEU A 425 7.16 -14.66 -39.19
CA LEU A 425 5.92 -15.43 -38.96
C LEU A 425 5.71 -15.91 -37.51
N LYS A 426 6.70 -15.79 -36.62
CA LYS A 426 6.56 -16.12 -35.19
C LYS A 426 6.31 -14.90 -34.31
N ASN A 427 6.48 -13.71 -34.86
CA ASN A 427 6.39 -12.44 -34.13
C ASN A 427 5.18 -11.57 -34.58
N GLU A 428 4.44 -11.99 -35.62
CA GLU A 428 3.02 -11.64 -35.83
C GLU A 428 2.13 -12.63 -35.07
#